data_AF-A0A955Y768-F1
#
_entry.id   AF-A0A955Y768-F1
#
_cell.length_a   1.000
_cell.length_b   1.000
_cell.length_c   1.000
_cell.angle_alpha   90.00
_cell.angle_beta   90.00
_cell.angle_gamma   90.00
#
_symmetry.space_group_name_H-M   'P 1'
#
loop_
_entity.id
_entity.type
_entity.pdbx_description
1 polymer ?
#
loop_
_entity_poly.entity_id
_entity_poly.type
_entity_poly.pdbx_seq_one_letter_code
_entity_poly.pdbx_strand_id
1 'polypeptide(L)'
;MIALWNGLVDRRGSTRAMGLLRIGLVLVCWSRWAGELVLHHDTDPLRTLLSLAFFTASTALLLGWQTRVANVLFAAVLWWMYAWWGFEKGVSTWIHHHTYILVASVTWLAFTPAGGSFSVDRWLAVRRARAAG
;
A
#
# COMPACT_ATOMS: atom_id res chain seq x y z
N MET A 1 -25.45 16.71 -26.24
CA MET A 1 -24.14 16.02 -26.23
C MET A 1 -23.31 16.33 -24.96
N ILE A 2 -23.26 17.58 -24.48
CA ILE A 2 -22.49 17.97 -23.27
C ILE A 2 -23.04 17.36 -21.96
N ALA A 3 -24.36 17.24 -21.80
CA ALA A 3 -24.96 16.66 -20.59
C ALA A 3 -24.69 15.15 -20.40
N LEU A 4 -24.51 14.42 -21.51
CA LEU A 4 -24.20 12.98 -21.52
C LEU A 4 -22.75 12.72 -21.10
N TRP A 5 -21.84 13.65 -21.43
CA TRP A 5 -20.44 13.64 -21.00
C TRP A 5 -20.31 13.84 -19.49
N ASN A 6 -21.01 14.82 -18.93
CA ASN A 6 -21.01 15.07 -17.48
C ASN A 6 -21.56 13.87 -16.69
N GLY A 7 -22.63 13.22 -17.18
CA GLY A 7 -23.20 12.02 -16.55
C GLY A 7 -22.31 10.78 -16.61
N LEU A 8 -21.39 10.68 -17.58
CA LEU A 8 -20.40 9.60 -17.68
C LEU A 8 -19.19 9.84 -16.77
N VAL A 9 -18.78 11.10 -16.59
CA VAL A 9 -17.71 11.48 -15.66
C VAL A 9 -18.12 11.28 -14.19
N ASP A 10 -19.40 11.48 -13.87
CA ASP A 10 -19.92 11.29 -12.50
C ASP A 10 -20.23 9.83 -12.13
N ARG A 11 -20.26 8.91 -13.10
CA ARG A 11 -20.39 7.48 -12.83
C ARG A 11 -19.06 6.94 -12.32
N ARG A 12 -18.83 7.07 -11.01
CA ARG A 12 -17.73 6.40 -10.32
C ARG A 12 -17.82 4.88 -10.56
N GLY A 13 -16.94 4.37 -11.42
CA GLY A 13 -16.81 2.95 -11.70
C GLY A 13 -16.51 2.13 -10.45
N SER A 14 -16.73 0.82 -10.54
CA SER A 14 -16.44 -0.11 -9.45
C SER A 14 -14.95 -0.07 -9.09
N THR A 15 -14.64 0.22 -7.82
CA THR A 15 -13.27 0.21 -7.27
C THR A 15 -12.89 -1.16 -6.69
N ARG A 16 -13.70 -2.21 -6.93
CA ARG A 16 -13.49 -3.55 -6.36
C ARG A 16 -12.16 -4.16 -6.78
N ALA A 17 -11.82 -4.09 -8.06
CA ALA A 17 -10.56 -4.61 -8.58
C ALA A 17 -9.35 -3.93 -7.92
N MET A 18 -9.38 -2.60 -7.79
CA MET A 18 -8.31 -1.85 -7.13
C MET A 18 -8.20 -2.17 -5.63
N GLY A 19 -9.34 -2.37 -4.94
CA GLY A 19 -9.34 -2.80 -3.54
C GLY A 19 -8.73 -4.20 -3.37
N LEU A 20 -9.04 -5.14 -4.27
CA LEU A 20 -8.43 -6.47 -4.27
C LEU A 20 -6.93 -6.42 -4.60
N LEU A 21 -6.52 -5.59 -5.57
CA LEU A 21 -5.10 -5.38 -5.87
C LEU A 21 -4.34 -4.82 -4.67
N ARG A 22 -4.92 -3.85 -3.95
CA ARG A 22 -4.34 -3.32 -2.70
C ARG A 22 -4.08 -4.44 -1.69
N ILE A 23 -5.10 -5.25 -1.41
CA ILE A 23 -5.01 -6.36 -0.46
C ILE A 23 -3.97 -7.38 -0.94
N GLY A 24 -4.07 -7.81 -2.20
CA GLY A 24 -3.17 -8.80 -2.80
C GLY A 24 -1.71 -8.35 -2.77
N LEU A 25 -1.42 -7.10 -3.16
CA LEU A 25 -0.06 -6.56 -3.14
C LEU A 25 0.52 -6.53 -1.73
N VAL A 26 -0.26 -6.12 -0.71
CA VAL A 26 0.21 -6.15 0.68
C VAL A 26 0.52 -7.58 1.12
N LEU A 27 -0.34 -8.54 0.80
CA LEU A 27 -0.12 -9.95 1.15
C LEU A 27 1.11 -10.53 0.44
N VAL A 28 1.37 -10.16 -0.82
CA VAL A 28 2.58 -10.55 -1.55
C VAL A 28 3.83 -9.93 -0.91
N CYS A 29 3.78 -8.66 -0.49
CA CYS A 29 4.87 -8.04 0.26
C CYS A 29 5.13 -8.76 1.58
N TRP A 30 4.08 -9.17 2.30
CA TRP A 30 4.22 -9.94 3.54
C TRP A 30 4.81 -11.32 3.28
N SER A 31 4.32 -12.06 2.29
CA SER A 31 4.90 -13.38 1.97
C SER A 31 6.36 -13.29 1.56
N ARG A 32 6.77 -12.17 0.95
CA ARG A 32 8.15 -11.95 0.52
C ARG A 32 9.06 -11.54 1.67
N TRP A 33 8.67 -10.54 2.47
CA TRP A 33 9.60 -9.87 3.39
C TRP A 33 9.24 -9.98 4.86
N ALA A 34 8.03 -10.43 5.24
CA ALA A 34 7.64 -10.45 6.64
C ALA A 34 8.61 -11.29 7.49
N GLY A 35 9.02 -12.47 6.99
CA GLY A 35 9.98 -13.34 7.67
C GLY A 35 11.36 -12.69 7.90
N GLU A 36 11.82 -11.86 6.97
CA GLU A 36 13.12 -11.17 7.05
C GLU A 36 13.07 -9.91 7.93
N LEU A 37 11.87 -9.37 8.16
CA LEU A 37 11.61 -8.16 8.95
C LEU A 37 10.97 -8.47 10.32
N VAL A 38 10.74 -9.74 10.66
CA VAL A 38 10.31 -10.11 12.01
C VAL A 38 11.38 -9.63 13.01
N LEU A 39 10.92 -9.04 14.11
CA LEU A 39 11.73 -8.54 15.24
C LEU A 39 12.43 -9.66 16.05
N HIS A 40 12.91 -10.72 15.39
CA HIS A 40 13.68 -11.78 16.02
C HIS A 40 15.16 -11.46 15.85
N HIS A 41 15.79 -10.97 16.92
CA HIS A 41 17.23 -10.94 17.17
C HIS A 41 18.11 -9.79 16.66
N ASP A 42 17.61 -8.78 15.96
CA ASP A 42 18.50 -7.68 15.53
C ASP A 42 18.55 -6.51 16.52
N THR A 43 19.76 -6.19 17.00
CA THR A 43 20.03 -5.02 17.86
C THR A 43 20.14 -3.72 17.09
N ASP A 44 20.09 -3.76 15.75
CA ASP A 44 20.16 -2.55 14.91
C ASP A 44 18.88 -1.70 15.04
N PRO A 45 18.98 -0.47 15.58
CA PRO A 45 17.83 0.43 15.71
C PRO A 45 17.22 0.80 14.35
N LEU A 46 18.02 0.89 13.28
CA LEU A 46 17.51 1.24 11.95
C LEU A 46 16.68 0.12 11.35
N ARG A 47 17.10 -1.14 11.53
CA ARG A 47 16.33 -2.30 11.08
C ARG A 47 15.05 -2.49 11.88
N THR A 48 15.08 -2.16 13.18
CA THR A 48 13.89 -2.12 14.03
C THR A 48 12.90 -1.06 13.55
N LEU A 49 13.37 0.16 13.29
CA LEU A 49 12.55 1.25 12.74
C LEU A 49 11.95 0.87 11.38
N LEU A 50 12.75 0.28 10.50
CA LEU A 50 12.29 -0.22 9.20
C LEU A 50 11.16 -1.23 9.35
N SER A 51 11.33 -2.20 10.26
CA SER A 51 10.33 -3.25 10.52
C SER A 51 9.02 -2.67 11.03
N LEU A 52 9.10 -1.75 12.01
CA LEU A 52 7.93 -1.03 12.51
C LEU A 52 7.24 -0.22 11.41
N ALA A 53 7.99 0.52 10.59
CA ALA A 53 7.45 1.30 9.48
C ALA A 53 6.79 0.39 8.42
N PHE A 54 7.41 -0.74 8.09
CA PHE A 54 6.87 -1.72 7.16
C PHE A 54 5.54 -2.29 7.65
N PHE A 55 5.49 -2.84 8.88
CA PHE A 55 4.27 -3.48 9.39
C PHE A 55 3.15 -2.47 9.66
N THR A 56 3.46 -1.29 10.18
CA THR A 56 2.44 -0.27 10.44
C THR A 56 1.83 0.28 9.14
N ALA A 57 2.66 0.69 8.18
CA ALA A 57 2.20 1.22 6.91
C ALA A 57 1.45 0.15 6.08
N SER A 58 1.98 -1.07 6.01
CA SER A 58 1.33 -2.17 5.29
C SER A 58 0.01 -2.60 5.94
N THR A 59 -0.08 -2.64 7.28
CA THR A 59 -1.34 -2.97 7.97
C THR A 59 -2.39 -1.89 7.75
N ALA A 60 -2.01 -0.61 7.88
CA ALA A 60 -2.92 0.50 7.58
C ALA A 60 -3.42 0.43 6.13
N LEU A 61 -2.51 0.11 5.19
CA LEU A 61 -2.86 -0.05 3.77
C LEU A 61 -3.74 -1.27 3.52
N LEU A 62 -3.50 -2.40 4.18
CA LEU A 62 -4.31 -3.62 4.07
C LEU A 62 -5.77 -3.33 4.44
N LEU A 63 -5.96 -2.69 5.59
CA LEU A 63 -7.27 -2.27 6.09
C LEU A 63 -7.90 -1.15 5.25
N GLY A 64 -7.10 -0.43 4.47
CA GLY A 64 -7.54 0.77 3.76
C GLY A 64 -7.95 1.88 4.71
N TRP A 65 -7.14 2.10 5.75
CA TRP A 65 -7.23 3.25 6.66
C TRP A 65 -6.30 4.35 6.15
N GLN A 66 -6.84 5.55 5.92
CA GLN A 66 -6.10 6.66 5.30
C GLN A 66 -5.31 6.20 4.05
N THR A 67 -5.99 5.47 3.18
CA THR A 67 -5.40 4.61 2.14
C THR A 67 -4.35 5.32 1.30
N ARG A 68 -4.56 6.59 0.92
CA ARG A 68 -3.57 7.36 0.15
C ARG A 68 -2.27 7.58 0.91
N VAL A 69 -2.38 8.01 2.17
CA VAL A 69 -1.21 8.27 3.03
C VAL A 69 -0.50 6.96 3.35
N ALA A 70 -1.25 5.93 3.75
CA ALA A 70 -0.69 4.61 4.04
C ALA A 70 0.04 4.03 2.82
N ASN A 71 -0.49 4.22 1.61
CA ASN A 71 0.16 3.73 0.39
C ASN A 71 1.46 4.47 0.07
N VAL A 72 1.45 5.80 0.13
CA VAL A 72 2.68 6.60 -0.09
C VAL A 72 3.75 6.23 0.92
N LEU A 73 3.39 6.12 2.21
CA LEU A 73 4.32 5.70 3.26
C LEU A 73 4.85 4.29 3.01
N PHE A 74 3.99 3.34 2.66
CA PHE A 74 4.42 1.98 2.40
C PHE A 74 5.32 1.88 1.16
N ALA A 75 4.99 2.58 0.08
CA ALA A 75 5.85 2.69 -1.10
C ALA A 75 7.21 3.29 -0.75
N ALA A 76 7.26 4.35 0.07
CA ALA A 76 8.50 4.96 0.52
C ALA A 76 9.35 3.98 1.35
N VAL A 77 8.73 3.19 2.23
CA VAL A 77 9.43 2.12 2.97
C VAL A 77 10.01 1.07 2.03
N LEU A 78 9.25 0.62 1.03
CA LEU A 78 9.75 -0.35 0.05
C LEU A 78 10.89 0.22 -0.81
N TRP A 79 10.83 1.49 -1.18
CA TRP A 79 11.94 2.18 -1.84
C TRP A 79 13.15 2.31 -0.94
N TRP A 80 12.96 2.58 0.35
CA TRP A 80 14.05 2.60 1.32
C TRP A 80 14.71 1.22 1.43
N MET A 81 13.92 0.14 1.49
CA MET A 81 14.45 -1.23 1.43
C MET A 81 15.25 -1.49 0.14
N TYR A 82 14.66 -1.16 -1.01
CA TYR A 82 15.27 -1.43 -2.30
C TYR A 82 16.55 -0.62 -2.54
N ALA A 83 16.53 0.69 -2.31
CA ALA A 83 17.63 1.59 -2.63
C ALA A 83 18.74 1.56 -1.57
N TRP A 84 18.40 1.72 -0.29
CA TRP A 84 19.42 1.81 0.77
C TRP A 84 19.92 0.42 1.16
N TRP A 85 19.02 -0.47 1.58
CA TRP A 85 19.47 -1.76 2.07
C TRP A 85 19.91 -2.70 0.94
N GLY A 86 19.26 -2.61 -0.21
CA GLY A 86 19.64 -3.38 -1.40
C GLY A 86 20.99 -2.96 -1.98
N PHE A 87 21.14 -1.69 -2.40
CA PHE A 87 22.35 -1.23 -3.07
C PHE A 87 23.45 -0.78 -2.09
N GLU A 88 23.14 0.06 -1.11
CA GLU A 88 24.16 0.64 -0.21
C GLU A 88 24.67 -0.37 0.82
N LYS A 89 23.78 -1.22 1.37
CA LYS A 89 24.15 -2.24 2.36
C LYS A 89 24.39 -3.63 1.75
N GLY A 90 24.21 -3.78 0.44
CA GLY A 90 24.55 -5.02 -0.28
C GLY A 90 23.63 -6.21 0.03
N VAL A 91 22.40 -5.99 0.49
CA VAL A 91 21.43 -7.07 0.72
C VAL A 91 20.89 -7.56 -0.63
N SER A 92 21.64 -8.47 -1.26
CA SER A 92 21.41 -8.93 -2.64
C SER A 92 20.03 -9.56 -2.87
N THR A 93 19.41 -10.12 -1.82
CA THR A 93 18.07 -10.70 -1.88
C THR A 93 16.98 -9.65 -2.14
N TRP A 94 17.26 -8.36 -1.92
CA TRP A 94 16.29 -7.26 -2.04
C TRP A 94 16.34 -6.54 -3.38
N ILE A 95 17.33 -6.83 -4.23
CA ILE A 95 17.54 -6.15 -5.53
C ILE A 95 17.18 -6.99 -6.76
N HIS A 96 16.49 -8.12 -6.58
CA HIS A 96 16.05 -8.95 -7.70
C HIS A 96 14.92 -8.27 -8.52
N HIS A 97 14.79 -8.60 -9.80
CA HIS A 97 13.79 -7.97 -10.67
C HIS A 97 12.35 -8.09 -10.14
N HIS A 98 12.00 -9.20 -9.47
CA HIS A 98 10.67 -9.38 -8.87
C HIS A 98 10.42 -8.45 -7.67
N THR A 99 11.46 -8.07 -6.92
CA THR A 99 11.33 -7.10 -5.82
C THR A 99 11.09 -5.71 -6.36
N TYR A 100 11.81 -5.31 -7.42
CA TYR A 100 11.59 -4.05 -8.12
C TYR A 100 10.16 -3.95 -8.67
N ILE A 101 9.67 -5.00 -9.34
CA ILE A 101 8.30 -5.03 -9.88
C ILE A 101 7.26 -4.84 -8.76
N LEU A 102 7.49 -5.45 -7.61
CA LEU A 102 6.61 -5.32 -6.45
C LEU A 102 6.63 -3.90 -5.86
N VAL A 103 7.81 -3.30 -5.70
CA VAL A 103 7.99 -1.90 -5.25
C VAL A 103 7.28 -0.93 -6.21
N ALA A 104 7.48 -1.11 -7.52
CA ALA A 104 6.86 -0.29 -8.55
C ALA A 104 5.33 -0.46 -8.55
N SER A 105 4.83 -1.69 -8.41
CA SER A 105 3.39 -1.97 -8.37
C SER A 105 2.68 -1.29 -7.20
N VAL A 106 3.28 -1.33 -6.00
CA VAL A 106 2.76 -0.61 -4.82
C VAL A 106 2.83 0.90 -5.03
N THR A 107 3.90 1.40 -5.64
CA THR A 107 4.02 2.83 -5.98
C THR A 107 2.89 3.27 -6.93
N TRP A 108 2.64 2.52 -8.01
CA TRP A 108 1.57 2.83 -8.95
C TRP A 108 0.18 2.75 -8.34
N LEU A 109 -0.03 1.85 -7.38
CA LEU A 109 -1.29 1.74 -6.65
C LEU A 109 -1.65 3.06 -5.94
N ALA A 110 -0.67 3.89 -5.54
CA ALA A 110 -0.92 5.16 -4.86
C ALA A 110 -1.69 6.17 -5.73
N PHE A 111 -1.60 6.03 -7.05
CA PHE A 111 -2.30 6.85 -8.03
C PHE A 111 -3.68 6.31 -8.42
N THR A 112 -4.12 5.20 -7.81
CA THR A 112 -5.40 4.56 -8.10
C THR A 112 -6.44 4.84 -7.01
N PRO A 113 -7.75 4.68 -7.27
CA PRO A 113 -8.79 4.81 -6.25
C PRO A 113 -8.86 3.58 -5.30
N ALA A 114 -7.72 3.12 -4.78
CA ALA A 114 -7.61 1.97 -3.88
C ALA A 114 -8.29 2.17 -2.51
N GLY A 115 -8.61 3.41 -2.13
CA GLY A 115 -9.37 3.74 -0.92
C GLY A 115 -10.89 3.57 -1.04
N GLY A 116 -11.38 3.06 -2.19
CA GLY A 116 -12.79 2.79 -2.41
C GLY A 116 -13.25 1.47 -1.79
N SER A 117 -13.39 0.42 -2.59
CA SER A 117 -13.93 -0.85 -2.11
C SER A 117 -13.01 -1.53 -1.10
N PHE A 118 -13.61 -2.26 -0.15
CA PHE A 118 -12.91 -3.01 0.90
C PHE A 118 -12.00 -2.16 1.81
N SER A 119 -12.26 -0.86 1.97
CA SER A 119 -11.47 0.04 2.83
C SER A 119 -12.28 0.49 4.06
N VAL A 120 -11.57 0.72 5.17
CA VAL A 120 -12.10 1.43 6.34
C VAL A 120 -12.52 2.84 5.96
N ASP A 121 -11.77 3.52 5.08
CA ASP A 121 -12.09 4.88 4.59
C ASP A 121 -13.51 4.96 4.00
N ARG A 122 -13.87 4.00 3.13
CA ARG A 122 -15.21 3.95 2.53
C ARG A 122 -16.26 3.60 3.56
N TRP A 123 -15.97 2.66 4.46
CA TRP A 123 -16.92 2.30 5.52
C TRP A 123 -17.27 3.52 6.39
N LEU A 124 -16.27 4.30 6.80
CA LEU A 124 -16.48 5.56 7.54
C LEU A 124 -17.24 6.59 6.71
N ALA A 125 -16.89 6.77 5.43
CA ALA A 125 -17.59 7.71 4.54
C ALA A 125 -19.09 7.36 4.38
N VAL A 126 -19.42 6.07 4.19
CA VAL A 126 -20.81 5.60 4.09
C VAL A 126 -21.56 5.80 5.41
N ARG A 127 -20.92 5.51 6.55
CA ARG A 127 -21.53 5.74 7.87
C ARG A 127 -21.84 7.21 8.12
N ARG A 128 -20.91 8.12 7.76
CA ARG A 128 -21.13 9.57 7.86
C ARG A 128 -22.26 10.04 6.95
N ALA A 129 -22.32 9.56 5.71
CA ALA A 129 -23.40 9.89 4.78
C ALA A 129 -24.76 9.44 5.35
N ARG A 130 -24.88 8.19 5.81
CA ARG A 130 -26.12 7.68 6.42
C ARG A 130 -26.57 8.45 7.66
N ALA A 131 -25.64 9.01 8.43
CA ALA A 131 -25.95 9.85 9.58
C ALA A 131 -26.42 11.26 9.18
N ALA A 132 -26.09 11.71 7.97
CA ALA A 132 -26.44 13.03 7.45
C ALA A 132 -27.77 13.06 6.66
N GLY A 133 -28.31 11.90 6.27
CA GLY A 133 -29.54 11.76 5.47
C GLY A 133 -29.25 11.36 4.03
#